data_AF-A0A174HPU2-F1
#
_entry.id   AF-A0A174HPU2-F1
#
_cell.length_a   1.000
_cell.length_b   1.000
_cell.length_c   1.000
_cell.angle_alpha   90.00
_cell.angle_beta   90.00
_cell.angle_gamma   90.00
#
_symmetry.space_group_name_H-M   'P 1'
#
loop_
_entity.id
_entity.type
_entity.pdbx_description
1 polymer ?
#
loop_
_entity_poly.entity_id
_entity_poly.type
_entity_poly.pdbx_seq_one_letter_code
_entity_poly.pdbx_strand_id
1 'polypeptide(L)'
;MNYSNKINFIDTKVKSNKLKSIITLIMVCILSITAILTILYKDIVKPTTITFKDINELLIDYTITEPIIYEKTKEIMPQQISYVSNINLIDAEYVNFNTINAPISMTLNYSTGTIECFATAEIQYKYKQGWFIKDFINVKTDNFIPLFSAGDALLDILIDAVYFGNGFSFNNINYEYTKSYIDSLYVIAEEGDTSSTIVKSGSYDTARAVHLSATLSYNFNEGTWELLDYKPTVYNY
;
A
#
# COMPACT_ATOMS: atom_id res chain seq x y z
N MET A 1 34.91 -54.11 -75.98
CA MET A 1 34.61 -54.45 -74.57
C MET A 1 33.13 -54.19 -74.32
N ASN A 2 32.42 -55.24 -73.93
CA ASN A 2 31.01 -55.21 -73.54
C ASN A 2 30.87 -54.47 -72.21
N TYR A 3 30.13 -53.36 -72.20
CA TYR A 3 29.48 -52.87 -70.99
C TYR A 3 27.97 -53.07 -71.13
N SER A 4 27.42 -53.76 -70.14
CA SER A 4 26.06 -54.25 -70.02
C SER A 4 25.01 -53.14 -70.02
N ASN A 5 24.04 -53.20 -70.93
CA ASN A 5 22.82 -52.38 -71.00
C ASN A 5 21.81 -52.67 -69.87
N LYS A 6 22.26 -52.88 -68.62
CA LYS A 6 21.38 -53.19 -67.47
C LYS A 6 21.48 -52.19 -66.32
N ILE A 7 21.74 -50.92 -66.60
CA ILE A 7 21.60 -49.87 -65.58
C ILE A 7 20.58 -48.85 -66.09
N ASN A 8 19.31 -49.04 -65.69
CA ASN A 8 18.35 -47.95 -65.69
C ASN A 8 18.77 -47.01 -64.56
N PHE A 9 19.51 -45.95 -64.89
CA PHE A 9 19.62 -44.81 -64.01
C PHE A 9 18.20 -44.23 -63.87
N ILE A 10 17.57 -44.45 -62.71
CA ILE A 10 16.35 -43.74 -62.35
C ILE A 10 16.79 -42.29 -62.19
N ASP A 11 16.57 -41.52 -63.25
CA ASP A 11 16.72 -40.08 -63.24
C ASP A 11 15.82 -39.58 -62.10
N THR A 12 16.44 -39.15 -61.00
CA THR A 12 15.71 -38.70 -59.83
C THR A 12 15.07 -37.38 -60.22
N LYS A 13 13.83 -37.49 -60.72
CA LYS A 13 12.99 -36.39 -61.22
C LYS A 13 13.38 -35.09 -60.54
N VAL A 14 14.04 -34.20 -61.29
CA VAL A 14 14.09 -32.77 -60.99
C VAL A 14 12.68 -32.39 -60.59
N LYS A 15 12.45 -32.04 -59.31
CA LYS A 15 11.11 -31.72 -58.78
C LYS A 15 10.42 -30.83 -59.82
N SER A 16 9.34 -31.34 -60.42
CA SER A 16 8.76 -30.69 -61.59
C SER A 16 8.43 -29.23 -61.24
N ASN A 17 8.59 -28.30 -62.18
CA ASN A 17 8.20 -26.90 -61.95
C ASN A 17 6.73 -26.80 -61.49
N LYS A 18 5.87 -27.75 -61.88
CA LYS A 18 4.53 -27.94 -61.33
C LYS A 18 4.52 -28.20 -59.83
N LEU A 19 5.34 -29.13 -59.35
CA LEU A 19 5.44 -29.45 -57.92
C LEU A 19 5.95 -28.25 -57.10
N LYS A 20 6.96 -27.51 -57.62
CA LYS A 20 7.43 -26.27 -57.01
C LYS A 20 6.31 -25.22 -56.95
N SER A 21 5.61 -25.00 -58.06
CA SER A 21 4.48 -24.07 -58.14
C SER A 21 3.33 -24.43 -57.20
N ILE A 22 3.02 -25.71 -57.03
CA ILE A 22 2.01 -26.19 -56.08
C ILE A 22 2.44 -25.88 -54.65
N ILE A 23 3.70 -26.15 -54.29
CA ILE A 23 4.22 -25.84 -52.95
C ILE A 23 4.19 -24.33 -52.69
N THR A 24 4.58 -23.50 -53.66
CA THR A 24 4.51 -22.04 -53.55
C THR A 24 3.07 -21.56 -53.33
N LEU A 25 2.10 -22.10 -54.08
CA LEU A 25 0.69 -21.78 -53.90
C LEU A 25 0.20 -22.16 -52.49
N ILE A 26 0.56 -23.34 -52.00
CA ILE A 26 0.22 -23.78 -50.64
C ILE A 26 0.81 -22.82 -49.59
N MET A 27 2.07 -22.41 -49.73
CA MET A 27 2.68 -21.44 -48.80
C MET A 27 1.96 -20.09 -48.80
N VAL A 28 1.57 -19.58 -49.98
CA VAL A 28 0.80 -18.33 -50.09
C VAL A 28 -0.56 -18.47 -49.40
N CYS A 29 -1.25 -19.61 -49.57
CA CYS A 29 -2.52 -19.89 -48.88
C CYS A 29 -2.34 -19.95 -47.37
N ILE A 30 -1.29 -20.62 -46.86
CA ILE A 30 -1.00 -20.68 -45.42
C ILE A 30 -0.77 -19.26 -44.87
N LEU A 31 0.09 -18.46 -45.53
CA LEU A 31 0.40 -17.10 -45.11
C LEU A 31 -0.84 -16.20 -45.05
N SER A 32 -1.70 -16.27 -46.08
CA SER A 32 -2.93 -15.49 -46.14
C SER A 32 -3.95 -15.92 -45.08
N ILE A 33 -4.11 -17.23 -44.83
CA ILE A 33 -4.95 -17.73 -43.74
C ILE A 33 -4.40 -17.26 -42.38
N THR A 34 -3.09 -17.37 -42.13
CA THR A 34 -2.49 -16.90 -40.87
C THR A 34 -2.65 -15.39 -40.67
N ALA A 35 -2.55 -14.59 -41.73
CA ALA A 35 -2.76 -13.15 -41.64
C ALA A 35 -4.21 -12.81 -41.23
N ILE A 36 -5.20 -13.46 -41.87
CA ILE A 36 -6.63 -13.28 -41.55
C ILE A 36 -6.92 -13.72 -40.11
N LEU A 37 -6.42 -14.90 -39.71
CA LEU A 37 -6.59 -15.40 -38.34
C LEU A 37 -5.95 -14.48 -37.30
N THR A 38 -4.80 -13.88 -37.61
CA THR A 38 -4.12 -12.93 -36.72
C THR A 38 -4.93 -11.64 -36.55
N ILE A 39 -5.55 -11.13 -37.63
CA ILE A 39 -6.42 -9.95 -37.57
C ILE A 39 -7.67 -10.25 -36.74
N LEU A 40 -8.34 -11.37 -37.03
CA LEU A 40 -9.53 -11.81 -36.28
C LEU A 40 -9.21 -12.03 -34.79
N TYR A 41 -8.07 -12.66 -34.50
CA TYR A 41 -7.64 -12.87 -33.12
C TYR A 41 -7.39 -11.54 -32.41
N LYS A 42 -6.72 -10.58 -33.06
CA LYS A 42 -6.49 -9.23 -32.50
C LYS A 42 -7.80 -8.52 -32.17
N ASP A 43 -8.82 -8.65 -33.02
CA ASP A 43 -10.14 -8.05 -32.76
C ASP A 43 -10.85 -8.74 -31.58
N ILE A 44 -10.71 -10.06 -31.45
CA ILE A 44 -11.31 -10.83 -30.34
C ILE A 44 -10.64 -10.53 -28.99
N VAL A 45 -9.31 -10.39 -28.97
CA VAL A 45 -8.55 -10.13 -27.73
C VAL A 45 -8.37 -8.65 -27.43
N LYS A 46 -8.96 -7.77 -28.24
CA LYS A 46 -8.89 -6.33 -28.04
C LYS A 46 -9.48 -5.99 -26.66
N PRO A 47 -8.74 -5.26 -25.81
CA PRO A 47 -9.25 -4.83 -24.52
C PRO A 47 -10.53 -4.01 -24.66
N THR A 48 -11.51 -4.29 -23.82
CA THR A 48 -12.70 -3.44 -23.72
C THR A 48 -12.29 -2.08 -23.17
N THR A 49 -12.88 -1.00 -23.67
CA THR A 49 -12.66 0.32 -23.07
C THR A 49 -13.09 0.28 -21.60
N ILE A 50 -12.27 0.83 -20.71
CA ILE A 50 -12.57 0.91 -19.29
C ILE A 50 -12.88 2.36 -18.93
N THR A 51 -13.87 2.56 -18.07
CA THR A 51 -14.26 3.89 -17.59
C THR A 51 -13.63 4.16 -16.21
N PHE A 52 -13.62 5.43 -15.80
CA PHE A 52 -13.24 5.80 -14.43
C PHE A 52 -14.07 5.08 -13.35
N LYS A 53 -15.35 4.81 -13.63
CA LYS A 53 -16.23 4.07 -12.72
C LYS A 53 -15.77 2.63 -12.53
N ASP A 54 -15.41 1.96 -13.62
CA ASP A 54 -14.92 0.58 -13.59
C ASP A 54 -13.58 0.49 -12.85
N ILE A 55 -12.70 1.48 -13.02
CA ILE A 55 -11.44 1.57 -12.25
C ILE A 55 -11.74 1.71 -10.75
N ASN A 56 -12.66 2.60 -10.37
CA ASN A 56 -13.05 2.74 -8.97
C ASN A 56 -13.64 1.45 -8.40
N GLU A 57 -14.45 0.71 -9.17
CA GLU A 57 -14.99 -0.58 -8.76
C GLU A 57 -13.89 -1.64 -8.53
N LEU A 58 -12.84 -1.65 -9.36
CA LEU A 58 -11.68 -2.51 -9.12
C LEU A 58 -10.91 -2.12 -7.86
N LEU A 59 -10.75 -0.82 -7.60
CA LEU A 59 -9.99 -0.31 -6.46
C LEU A 59 -10.66 -0.60 -5.11
N ILE A 60 -12.00 -0.59 -5.05
CA ILE A 60 -12.77 -0.90 -3.84
C ILE A 60 -12.94 -2.41 -3.57
N ASP A 61 -12.33 -3.28 -4.39
CA ASP A 61 -12.22 -4.70 -4.06
C ASP A 61 -11.10 -4.93 -3.03
N TYR A 62 -11.47 -4.76 -1.76
CA TYR A 62 -10.56 -4.90 -0.63
C TYR A 62 -9.91 -6.28 -0.51
N THR A 63 -10.53 -7.33 -1.08
CA THR A 63 -9.94 -8.68 -1.08
C THR A 63 -8.67 -8.78 -1.91
N ILE A 64 -8.48 -7.85 -2.84
CA ILE A 64 -7.29 -7.73 -3.69
C ILE A 64 -6.40 -6.58 -3.19
N THR A 65 -6.99 -5.42 -2.91
CA THR A 65 -6.23 -4.20 -2.59
C THR A 65 -5.45 -4.33 -1.29
N GLU A 66 -6.07 -4.81 -0.21
CA GLU A 66 -5.44 -4.82 1.12
C GLU A 66 -4.21 -5.75 1.20
N PRO A 67 -4.26 -7.01 0.73
CA PRO A 67 -3.09 -7.90 0.81
C PRO A 67 -1.90 -7.39 0.00
N ILE A 68 -2.14 -6.85 -1.21
CA ILE A 68 -1.03 -6.35 -2.05
C ILE A 68 -0.40 -5.11 -1.40
N ILE A 69 -1.22 -4.18 -0.90
CA ILE A 69 -0.71 -2.98 -0.23
C ILE A 69 0.04 -3.32 1.05
N TYR A 70 -0.49 -4.22 1.89
CA TYR A 70 0.19 -4.66 3.10
C TYR A 70 1.59 -5.23 2.81
N GLU A 71 1.71 -6.08 1.80
CA GLU A 71 3.00 -6.64 1.40
C GLU A 71 4.02 -5.56 0.98
N LYS A 72 3.57 -4.43 0.44
CA LYS A 72 4.42 -3.29 0.04
C LYS A 72 4.80 -2.37 1.20
N THR A 73 4.01 -2.33 2.27
CA THR A 73 4.19 -1.39 3.39
C THR A 73 4.67 -2.04 4.68
N LYS A 74 4.65 -3.38 4.80
CA LYS A 74 4.98 -4.11 6.03
C LYS A 74 6.40 -3.91 6.56
N GLU A 75 7.37 -3.55 5.71
CA GLU A 75 8.74 -3.23 6.16
C GLU A 75 8.79 -1.90 6.92
N ILE A 76 7.87 -0.97 6.61
CA ILE A 76 7.74 0.34 7.25
C ILE A 76 6.81 0.23 8.47
N MET A 77 5.67 -0.44 8.30
CA MET A 77 4.66 -0.63 9.34
C MET A 77 4.32 -2.12 9.44
N PRO A 78 4.94 -2.87 10.36
CA PRO A 78 4.80 -4.33 10.44
C PRO A 78 3.45 -4.79 10.98
N GLN A 79 2.67 -3.89 11.58
CA GLN A 79 1.32 -4.20 12.03
C GLN A 79 0.42 -4.55 10.85
N GLN A 80 -0.48 -5.51 11.05
CA GLN A 80 -1.44 -5.89 10.03
C GLN A 80 -2.43 -4.73 9.78
N ILE A 81 -2.66 -4.43 8.50
CA ILE A 81 -3.71 -3.47 8.09
C ILE A 81 -5.06 -4.03 8.51
N SER A 82 -5.85 -3.23 9.22
CA SER A 82 -7.22 -3.59 9.60
C SER A 82 -8.18 -3.40 8.45
N TYR A 83 -8.08 -2.28 7.72
CA TYR A 83 -8.78 -2.04 6.47
C TYR A 83 -8.18 -0.86 5.69
N VAL A 84 -8.42 -0.81 4.38
CA VAL A 84 -8.11 0.37 3.54
C VAL A 84 -9.37 1.21 3.34
N SER A 85 -9.25 2.54 3.44
CA SER A 85 -10.35 3.47 3.21
C SER A 85 -9.92 4.67 2.36
N ASN A 86 -10.89 5.52 1.99
CA ASN A 86 -10.67 6.77 1.26
C ASN A 86 -9.83 6.60 -0.02
N ILE A 87 -10.04 5.49 -0.75
CA ILE A 87 -9.35 5.26 -2.01
C ILE A 87 -9.88 6.26 -3.04
N ASN A 88 -9.04 7.22 -3.41
CA ASN A 88 -9.37 8.25 -4.39
C ASN A 88 -8.47 8.10 -5.61
N LEU A 89 -9.11 7.97 -6.76
CA LEU A 89 -8.46 8.00 -8.06
C LEU A 89 -8.11 9.44 -8.43
N ILE A 90 -6.82 9.70 -8.63
CA ILE A 90 -6.31 11.02 -8.99
C ILE A 90 -6.38 11.20 -10.51
N ASP A 91 -5.90 10.20 -11.25
CA ASP A 91 -5.92 10.16 -12.71
C ASP A 91 -5.85 8.71 -13.21
N ALA A 92 -6.03 8.48 -14.51
CA ALA A 92 -5.81 7.18 -15.14
C ALA A 92 -5.30 7.35 -16.57
N GLU A 93 -4.13 6.78 -16.86
CA GLU A 93 -3.49 6.86 -18.16
C GLU A 93 -3.16 5.48 -18.73
N TYR A 94 -3.41 5.30 -20.03
CA TYR A 94 -2.98 4.11 -20.76
C TYR A 94 -1.46 4.14 -20.97
N VAL A 95 -0.76 3.17 -20.40
CA VAL A 95 0.67 2.94 -20.68
C VAL A 95 0.83 2.24 -22.02
N ASN A 96 -0.09 1.32 -22.32
CA ASN A 96 -0.21 0.62 -23.60
C ASN A 96 -1.66 0.13 -23.77
N PHE A 97 -1.94 -0.59 -24.86
CA PHE A 97 -3.32 -0.97 -25.20
C PHE A 97 -4.01 -1.87 -24.15
N ASN A 98 -3.28 -2.59 -23.30
CA ASN A 98 -3.84 -3.51 -22.29
C ASN A 98 -3.40 -3.21 -20.86
N THR A 99 -2.76 -2.06 -20.60
CA THR A 99 -2.24 -1.68 -19.28
C THR A 99 -2.50 -0.22 -19.00
N ILE A 100 -3.01 0.07 -17.81
CA ILE A 100 -3.34 1.41 -17.32
C ILE A 100 -2.60 1.63 -16.01
N ASN A 101 -2.04 2.82 -15.85
CA ASN A 101 -1.57 3.30 -14.57
C ASN A 101 -2.59 4.28 -14.01
N ALA A 102 -3.05 4.00 -12.80
CA ALA A 102 -4.03 4.79 -12.09
C ALA A 102 -3.42 5.28 -10.77
N PRO A 103 -2.83 6.49 -10.72
CA PRO A 103 -2.41 7.10 -9.47
C PRO A 103 -3.58 7.26 -8.49
N ILE A 104 -3.38 6.82 -7.26
CA ILE A 104 -4.37 6.85 -6.19
C ILE A 104 -3.77 7.39 -4.88
N SER A 105 -4.64 7.95 -4.04
CA SER A 105 -4.39 8.14 -2.62
C SER A 105 -5.35 7.26 -1.82
N MET A 106 -4.91 6.75 -0.67
CA MET A 106 -5.73 5.95 0.23
C MET A 106 -5.28 6.14 1.68
N THR A 107 -6.17 5.81 2.62
CA THR A 107 -5.85 5.74 4.05
C THR A 107 -5.70 4.27 4.45
N LEU A 108 -4.56 3.94 5.06
CA LEU A 108 -4.31 2.64 5.67
C LEU A 108 -4.68 2.73 7.14
N ASN A 109 -5.63 1.89 7.58
CA ASN A 109 -6.12 1.91 8.95
C ASN A 109 -5.56 0.69 9.69
N TYR A 110 -4.92 0.95 10.81
CA TYR A 110 -4.42 -0.05 11.74
C TYR A 110 -5.24 0.01 13.03
N SER A 111 -5.12 -1.00 13.89
CA SER A 111 -5.78 -0.98 15.20
C SER A 111 -5.27 0.15 16.10
N THR A 112 -4.13 0.74 15.77
CA THR A 112 -3.37 1.66 16.60
C THR A 112 -3.28 3.08 16.04
N GLY A 113 -3.72 3.29 14.79
CA GLY A 113 -3.63 4.57 14.10
C GLY A 113 -3.81 4.45 12.59
N THR A 114 -3.45 5.50 11.86
CA THR A 114 -3.63 5.58 10.41
C THR A 114 -2.38 6.09 9.70
N ILE A 115 -2.26 5.74 8.41
CA ILE A 115 -1.20 6.23 7.51
C ILE A 115 -1.85 6.68 6.21
N GLU A 116 -1.48 7.86 5.72
CA GLU A 116 -1.79 8.26 4.34
C GLU A 116 -0.84 7.57 3.37
N CYS A 117 -1.38 7.00 2.29
CA CYS A 117 -0.62 6.24 1.31
C CYS A 117 -0.94 6.71 -0.10
N PHE A 118 0.11 6.99 -0.87
CA PHE A 118 0.04 7.28 -2.30
C PHE A 118 0.63 6.11 -3.07
N ALA A 119 -0.10 5.63 -4.07
CA ALA A 119 0.35 4.52 -4.91
C ALA A 119 -0.13 4.72 -6.35
N THR A 120 0.38 3.90 -7.26
CA THR A 120 -0.16 3.78 -8.62
C THR A 120 -0.67 2.36 -8.79
N ALA A 121 -1.96 2.19 -9.00
CA ALA A 121 -2.52 0.90 -9.38
C ALA A 121 -2.15 0.60 -10.83
N GLU A 122 -1.43 -0.50 -11.04
CA GLU A 122 -1.18 -1.05 -12.37
C GLU A 122 -2.35 -1.99 -12.72
N ILE A 123 -3.19 -1.57 -13.66
CA ILE A 123 -4.39 -2.31 -14.07
C ILE A 123 -4.12 -2.94 -15.43
N GLN A 124 -4.34 -4.25 -15.54
CA GLN A 124 -4.06 -5.00 -16.76
C GLN A 124 -5.31 -5.70 -17.29
N TYR A 125 -5.44 -5.75 -18.62
CA TYR A 125 -6.46 -6.55 -19.30
C TYR A 125 -5.91 -7.92 -19.70
N LYS A 126 -6.67 -8.97 -19.39
CA LYS A 126 -6.44 -10.32 -19.92
C LYS A 126 -7.73 -10.87 -20.52
N TYR A 127 -7.62 -11.41 -21.74
CA TYR A 127 -8.76 -12.00 -22.45
C TYR A 127 -9.47 -13.05 -21.58
N LYS A 128 -10.82 -12.98 -21.54
CA LYS A 128 -11.74 -13.72 -20.64
C LYS A 128 -11.73 -13.35 -19.16
N GLN A 129 -10.65 -12.77 -18.64
CA GLN A 129 -10.59 -12.30 -17.25
C GLN A 129 -11.12 -10.87 -17.11
N GLY A 130 -10.93 -10.03 -18.14
CA GLY A 130 -11.25 -8.61 -18.09
C GLY A 130 -10.09 -7.80 -17.52
N TRP A 131 -10.40 -6.59 -17.04
CA TRP A 131 -9.47 -5.72 -16.33
C TRP A 131 -9.35 -6.14 -14.88
N PHE A 132 -8.13 -6.15 -14.35
CA PHE A 132 -7.86 -6.48 -12.95
C PHE A 132 -6.65 -5.68 -12.45
N ILE A 133 -6.57 -5.48 -11.13
CA ILE A 133 -5.39 -4.90 -10.48
C ILE A 133 -4.28 -5.96 -10.51
N LYS A 134 -3.19 -5.63 -11.21
CA LYS A 134 -2.00 -6.48 -11.30
C LYS A 134 -1.07 -6.26 -10.12
N ASP A 135 -0.82 -5.00 -9.77
CA ASP A 135 0.06 -4.61 -8.66
C ASP A 135 -0.21 -3.14 -8.25
N PHE A 136 0.35 -2.74 -7.12
CA PHE A 136 0.54 -1.34 -6.76
C PHE A 136 2.03 -0.98 -6.82
N ILE A 137 2.36 0.01 -7.64
CA ILE A 137 3.71 0.51 -7.84
C ILE A 137 3.86 1.92 -7.25
N ASN A 138 5.11 2.36 -7.06
CA ASN A 138 5.43 3.68 -6.50
C ASN A 138 4.72 3.97 -5.17
N VAL A 139 4.58 2.95 -4.32
CA VAL A 139 3.94 3.05 -3.00
C VAL A 139 4.79 3.95 -2.10
N LYS A 140 4.17 5.00 -1.58
CA LYS A 140 4.76 5.96 -0.65
C LYS A 140 3.78 6.20 0.48
N THR A 141 4.28 6.16 1.71
CA THR A 141 3.50 6.45 2.91
C THR A 141 3.93 7.77 3.51
N ASP A 142 2.99 8.49 4.10
CA ASP A 142 3.28 9.64 4.96
C ASP A 142 3.44 9.21 6.43
N ASN A 143 3.59 10.18 7.33
CA ASN A 143 3.73 9.95 8.76
C ASN A 143 2.53 9.20 9.36
N PHE A 144 2.81 8.26 10.25
CA PHE A 144 1.81 7.58 11.06
C PHE A 144 1.14 8.54 12.04
N ILE A 145 -0.19 8.48 12.09
CA ILE A 145 -1.04 9.24 13.00
C ILE A 145 -1.62 8.25 14.03
N PRO A 146 -1.14 8.26 15.28
CA PRO A 146 -1.66 7.39 16.34
C PRO A 146 -3.15 7.67 16.63
N LEU A 147 -3.87 6.64 17.09
CA LEU A 147 -5.28 6.74 17.46
C LEU A 147 -5.52 7.68 18.66
N PHE A 148 -4.55 7.74 19.58
CA PHE A 148 -4.55 8.63 20.74
C PHE A 148 -3.29 9.50 20.73
N SER A 149 -3.45 10.75 21.15
CA SER A 149 -2.32 11.67 21.23
C SER A 149 -1.33 11.28 22.33
N ALA A 150 -0.10 11.81 22.26
CA ALA A 150 0.89 11.57 23.31
C ALA A 150 0.43 12.12 24.67
N GLY A 151 -0.33 13.20 24.66
CA GLY A 151 -0.86 13.85 25.84
C GLY A 151 -2.06 13.15 26.42
N ASP A 152 -2.97 12.59 25.60
CA ASP A 152 -4.01 11.68 26.09
C ASP A 152 -3.37 10.50 26.83
N ALA A 153 -2.36 9.88 26.21
CA ALA A 153 -1.63 8.78 26.84
C ALA A 153 -0.92 9.19 28.14
N LEU A 154 -0.31 10.38 28.19
CA LEU A 154 0.29 10.91 29.42
C LEU A 154 -0.75 11.07 30.54
N LEU A 155 -1.90 11.65 30.22
CA LEU A 155 -2.98 11.85 31.19
C LEU A 155 -3.50 10.51 31.69
N ASP A 156 -3.71 9.54 30.81
CA ASP A 156 -4.13 8.18 31.17
C ASP A 156 -3.11 7.49 32.08
N ILE A 157 -1.81 7.57 31.77
CA ILE A 157 -0.73 7.04 32.63
C ILE A 157 -0.81 7.63 34.04
N LEU A 158 -1.01 8.95 34.15
CA LEU A 158 -1.08 9.63 35.45
C LEU A 158 -2.36 9.28 36.20
N ILE A 159 -3.51 9.24 35.52
CA ILE A 159 -4.80 8.84 36.08
C ILE A 159 -4.69 7.42 36.63
N ASP A 160 -4.21 6.48 35.83
CA ASP A 160 -4.13 5.08 36.23
C ASP A 160 -3.22 4.88 37.44
N ALA A 161 -2.05 5.53 37.45
CA ALA A 161 -1.11 5.44 38.55
C ALA A 161 -1.66 6.00 39.87
N VAL A 162 -2.44 7.09 39.82
CA VAL A 162 -2.97 7.77 41.02
C VAL A 162 -4.30 7.19 41.50
N TYR A 163 -5.16 6.73 40.59
CA TYR A 163 -6.46 6.17 40.95
C TYR A 163 -6.41 4.69 41.30
N PHE A 164 -5.59 3.92 40.59
CA PHE A 164 -5.56 2.46 40.70
C PHE A 164 -4.21 1.91 41.18
N GLY A 165 -3.14 2.71 41.12
CA GLY A 165 -1.82 2.39 41.65
C GLY A 165 -1.55 2.93 43.06
N ASN A 166 -0.28 2.89 43.45
CA ASN A 166 0.23 3.46 44.72
C ASN A 166 0.78 4.89 44.53
N GLY A 167 0.29 5.62 43.53
CA GLY A 167 0.85 6.90 43.08
C GLY A 167 1.76 6.76 41.86
N PHE A 168 2.17 7.90 41.32
CA PHE A 168 3.01 7.95 40.12
C PHE A 168 4.49 7.96 40.47
N SER A 169 5.26 7.07 39.85
CA SER A 169 6.72 7.01 40.02
C SER A 169 7.40 6.91 38.66
N PHE A 170 8.47 7.67 38.47
CA PHE A 170 9.27 7.63 37.25
C PHE A 170 10.75 7.78 37.59
N ASN A 171 11.61 6.95 36.99
CA ASN A 171 13.05 6.91 37.25
C ASN A 171 13.42 6.86 38.75
N ASN A 172 12.71 6.03 39.53
CA ASN A 172 12.86 5.88 40.98
C ASN A 172 12.51 7.12 41.82
N ILE A 173 11.86 8.13 41.22
CA ILE A 173 11.32 9.29 41.93
C ILE A 173 9.81 9.10 42.03
N ASN A 174 9.28 9.20 43.25
CA ASN A 174 7.85 9.17 43.52
C ASN A 174 7.31 10.61 43.51
N TYR A 175 6.23 10.82 42.76
CA TYR A 175 5.54 12.10 42.68
C TYR A 175 4.18 11.96 43.36
N GLU A 176 3.98 12.75 44.42
CA GLU A 176 2.74 12.73 45.19
C GLU A 176 1.71 13.67 44.54
N TYR A 177 0.83 13.08 43.72
CA TYR A 177 -0.30 13.79 43.13
C TYR A 177 -1.61 13.44 43.83
N THR A 178 -2.42 14.47 44.08
CA THR A 178 -3.80 14.26 44.54
C THR A 178 -4.69 13.94 43.34
N LYS A 179 -5.75 13.18 43.58
CA LYS A 179 -6.78 12.88 42.56
C LYS A 179 -7.35 14.16 41.95
N SER A 180 -7.67 15.15 42.78
CA SER A 180 -8.20 16.45 42.32
C SER A 180 -7.22 17.21 41.43
N TYR A 181 -5.91 17.08 41.66
CA TYR A 181 -4.90 17.70 40.81
C TYR A 181 -4.87 17.03 39.44
N ILE A 182 -4.85 15.70 39.41
CA ILE A 182 -4.89 14.92 38.16
C ILE A 182 -6.16 15.23 37.36
N ASP A 183 -7.33 15.28 38.00
CA ASP A 183 -8.61 15.61 37.34
C ASP A 183 -8.60 17.01 36.69
N SER A 184 -7.76 17.92 37.19
CA SER A 184 -7.66 19.29 36.68
C SER A 184 -6.67 19.42 35.52
N LEU A 185 -5.85 18.41 35.26
CA LEU A 185 -4.82 18.47 34.22
C LEU A 185 -5.43 18.37 32.82
N TYR A 186 -4.86 19.12 31.90
CA TYR A 186 -5.13 18.99 30.47
C TYR A 186 -3.86 19.26 29.67
N VAL A 187 -3.88 18.82 28.41
CA VAL A 187 -2.79 19.04 27.45
C VAL A 187 -2.85 20.48 26.95
N ILE A 188 -1.78 21.25 27.20
CA ILE A 188 -1.63 22.62 26.69
C ILE A 188 -1.07 22.60 25.28
N ALA A 189 -0.06 21.77 25.04
CA ALA A 189 0.63 21.66 23.76
C ALA A 189 1.32 20.30 23.60
N GLU A 190 1.43 19.87 22.35
CA GLU A 190 2.20 18.71 21.91
C GLU A 190 3.11 19.14 20.75
N GLU A 191 4.39 18.86 20.87
CA GLU A 191 5.41 19.29 19.91
C GLU A 191 6.36 18.12 19.64
N GLY A 192 6.48 17.70 18.39
CA GLY A 192 7.40 16.64 17.99
C GLY A 192 6.81 15.68 16.97
N ASP A 193 7.38 14.47 16.92
CA ASP A 193 6.92 13.36 16.10
C ASP A 193 6.78 12.08 16.92
N THR A 194 6.40 10.97 16.28
CA THR A 194 6.20 9.68 16.93
C THR A 194 7.45 9.11 17.60
N SER A 195 8.65 9.56 17.25
CA SER A 195 9.89 9.14 17.92
C SER A 195 10.17 9.92 19.20
N SER A 196 9.71 11.18 19.27
CA SER A 196 9.88 12.05 20.42
C SER A 196 8.85 13.18 20.38
N THR A 197 7.79 13.05 21.17
CA THR A 197 6.77 14.09 21.36
C THR A 197 6.88 14.66 22.77
N ILE A 198 7.08 15.97 22.86
CA ILE A 198 7.05 16.72 24.10
C ILE A 198 5.61 17.16 24.37
N VAL A 199 5.06 16.72 25.49
CA VAL A 199 3.75 17.10 25.99
C VAL A 199 3.94 18.10 27.12
N LYS A 200 3.24 19.24 27.05
CA LYS A 200 3.15 20.21 28.13
C LYS A 200 1.73 20.17 28.69
N SER A 201 1.60 19.93 29.99
CA SER A 201 0.31 19.87 30.67
C SER A 201 0.23 20.88 31.81
N GLY A 202 -0.98 21.34 32.10
CA GLY A 202 -1.26 22.28 33.18
C GLY A 202 -2.69 22.16 33.67
N SER A 203 -3.01 22.91 34.73
CA SER A 203 -4.37 22.90 35.31
C SER A 203 -5.24 24.00 34.73
N TYR A 204 -6.53 23.72 34.54
CA TYR A 204 -7.51 24.70 34.01
C TYR A 204 -7.52 26.00 34.81
N ASP A 205 -7.25 25.92 36.11
CA ASP A 205 -7.34 27.05 37.05
C ASP A 205 -6.17 28.05 36.95
N THR A 206 -5.16 27.77 36.14
CA THR A 206 -3.88 28.51 36.13
C THR A 206 -3.59 29.27 34.83
N ALA A 207 -4.62 29.52 34.02
CA ALA A 207 -4.50 30.29 32.77
C ALA A 207 -3.43 29.73 31.80
N ARG A 208 -3.36 28.40 31.66
CA ARG A 208 -2.38 27.68 30.81
C ARG A 208 -0.94 27.72 31.32
N ALA A 209 -0.71 27.89 32.62
CA ALA A 209 0.62 27.68 33.18
C ALA A 209 1.04 26.22 33.01
N VAL A 210 2.26 25.98 32.53
CA VAL A 210 2.80 24.62 32.39
C VAL A 210 3.17 24.11 33.77
N HIS A 211 2.50 23.05 34.20
CA HIS A 211 2.74 22.40 35.49
C HIS A 211 3.69 21.22 35.40
N LEU A 212 3.71 20.56 34.25
CA LEU A 212 4.62 19.46 33.97
C LEU A 212 4.85 19.36 32.47
N SER A 213 6.01 18.83 32.11
CA SER A 213 6.31 18.40 30.75
C SER A 213 6.76 16.95 30.76
N ALA A 214 6.35 16.19 29.75
CA ALA A 214 6.81 14.83 29.53
C ALA A 214 7.29 14.67 28.10
N THR A 215 8.21 13.75 27.86
CA THR A 215 8.58 13.32 26.51
C THR A 215 8.12 11.88 26.35
N LEU A 216 7.36 11.60 25.30
CA LEU A 216 6.87 10.27 24.97
C LEU A 216 7.36 9.85 23.58
N SER A 217 7.55 8.55 23.38
CA SER A 217 7.80 7.94 22.07
C SER A 217 6.76 6.86 21.79
N TYR A 218 6.31 6.76 20.55
CA TYR A 218 5.34 5.76 20.15
C TYR A 218 6.01 4.40 19.95
N ASN A 219 5.58 3.40 20.72
CA ASN A 219 5.98 2.02 20.53
C ASN A 219 5.04 1.35 19.52
N PHE A 220 5.52 1.21 18.28
CA PHE A 220 4.78 0.56 17.20
C PHE A 220 4.52 -0.94 17.40
N ASN A 221 5.23 -1.62 18.30
CA ASN A 221 4.96 -3.02 18.60
C ASN A 221 3.80 -3.17 19.59
N GLU A 222 3.73 -2.27 20.57
CA GLU A 222 2.69 -2.29 21.60
C GLU A 222 1.46 -1.44 21.24
N GLY A 223 1.59 -0.54 20.27
CA GLY A 223 0.49 0.33 19.83
C GLY A 223 0.17 1.43 20.83
N THR A 224 1.16 1.86 21.62
CA THR A 224 0.98 2.82 22.71
C THR A 224 2.15 3.78 22.80
N TRP A 225 1.99 4.86 23.57
CA TRP A 225 3.05 5.80 23.88
C TRP A 225 3.82 5.37 25.13
N GLU A 226 5.14 5.37 25.02
CA GLU A 226 6.06 5.11 26.13
C GLU A 226 6.58 6.43 26.70
N LEU A 227 6.57 6.55 28.02
CA LEU A 227 7.11 7.71 28.72
C LEU A 227 8.65 7.62 28.80
N LEU A 228 9.34 8.57 28.16
CA LEU A 228 10.81 8.65 28.12
C LEU A 228 11.41 9.62 29.14
N ASP A 229 10.72 10.73 29.38
CA ASP A 229 11.16 11.76 30.32
C ASP A 229 9.96 12.41 30.99
N TYR A 230 10.15 12.83 32.24
CA TYR A 230 9.11 13.45 33.05
C TYR A 230 9.70 14.55 33.92
N LYS A 231 9.19 15.77 33.75
CA LYS A 231 9.67 16.98 34.43
C LYS A 231 8.49 17.76 35.00
N PRO A 232 8.18 17.64 36.29
CA PRO A 232 7.24 18.56 36.91
C PRO A 232 7.88 19.94 37.04
N THR A 233 7.08 20.97 36.82
CA THR A 233 7.42 22.34 37.21
C THR A 233 7.32 22.40 38.73
N VAL A 234 8.46 22.50 39.41
CA VAL A 234 8.48 22.69 40.88
C VAL A 234 7.93 24.08 41.17
N TYR A 235 6.64 24.17 41.49
CA TYR A 235 6.14 25.33 42.22
C TYR A 235 6.62 25.17 43.66
N ASN A 236 7.65 25.94 44.02
CA ASN A 236 7.92 26.22 45.42
C ASN A 236 6.71 27.00 45.94
N TYR A 237 5.74 26.30 46.52
CA TYR A 237 4.66 26.91 47.30
C TYR A 237 5.20 27.37 48.65
#